data_AF-A0A0G1VVY8-F1
#
_entry.id   AF-A0A0G1VVY8-F1
#
_cell.length_a   1.000
_cell.length_b   1.000
_cell.length_c   1.000
_cell.angle_alpha   90.00
_cell.angle_beta   90.00
_cell.angle_gamma   90.00
#
_symmetry.space_group_name_H-M   'P 1'
#
loop_
_entity.id
_entity.type
_entity.pdbx_description
1 polymer ?
#
loop_
_entity_poly.entity_id
_entity_poly.type
_entity_poly.pdbx_seq_one_letter_code
_entity_poly.pdbx_strand_id
1 'polypeptide(L)'
;MAGWFVRSPPQVLSRSYRYSLPAFYGHLPPGKHTGEITANMLSELVNYCIVGHSERRQEFSETSEVVAQKTRLLLESSITPIVCLDTPYLDEQIKALFSFDVDVSRCFFVYEPISAIGTGKSIDPVSANHTANQIAFLTDNATPILYGGSVSSDNAASFVRENCIDGVLVGTDSLEPTLFAGIITSLS
;
A
#
# COMPACT_ATOMS: atom_id res chain seq x y z
N MET A 1 -5.62 11.51 -5.78
CA MET A 1 -5.84 11.16 -4.36
C MET A 1 -6.18 9.68 -4.35
N ALA A 2 -5.56 8.88 -3.48
CA ALA A 2 -5.86 7.46 -3.33
C ALA A 2 -6.33 7.25 -1.89
N GLY A 3 -7.45 6.57 -1.69
CA GLY A 3 -8.00 6.24 -0.38
C GLY A 3 -7.80 4.77 -0.08
N TRP A 4 -7.59 4.40 1.19
CA TRP A 4 -7.48 2.99 1.58
C TRP A 4 -8.29 2.69 2.83
N PHE A 5 -8.63 1.41 2.99
CA PHE A 5 -9.39 0.89 4.12
C PHE A 5 -8.73 -0.38 4.64
N VAL A 6 -8.64 -0.51 5.97
CA VAL A 6 -8.22 -1.73 6.66
C VAL A 6 -9.23 -2.14 7.69
N ARG A 7 -9.58 -3.43 7.67
CA ARG A 7 -10.36 -4.09 8.71
C ARG A 7 -9.50 -4.23 9.97
N SER A 8 -10.03 -3.80 11.11
CA SER A 8 -9.34 -3.99 12.39
C SER A 8 -9.27 -5.49 12.76
N PRO A 9 -8.16 -5.98 13.34
CA PRO A 9 -8.11 -7.33 13.87
C PRO A 9 -9.15 -7.52 15.00
N PRO A 10 -9.63 -8.76 15.23
CA PRO A 10 -10.78 -9.04 16.10
C PRO A 10 -10.63 -8.62 17.57
N GLN A 11 -9.43 -8.22 18.02
CA GLN A 11 -9.18 -7.78 19.40
C GLN A 11 -9.15 -6.25 19.60
N VAL A 12 -9.29 -5.44 18.54
CA VAL A 12 -9.27 -3.97 18.63
C VAL A 12 -10.59 -3.40 18.13
N LEU A 13 -11.48 -3.03 19.05
CA LEU A 13 -12.79 -2.40 18.83
C LEU A 13 -12.71 -0.93 18.38
N SER A 14 -11.71 -0.56 17.56
CA SER A 14 -11.64 0.77 16.95
C SER A 14 -11.51 0.66 15.44
N ARG A 15 -12.66 0.67 14.75
CA ARG A 15 -12.72 0.88 13.29
C ARG A 15 -11.99 2.17 12.96
N SER A 16 -10.87 2.07 12.26
CA SER A 16 -10.02 3.23 11.94
C SER A 16 -10.08 3.49 10.44
N TYR A 17 -10.82 4.52 10.02
CA TYR A 17 -10.71 5.06 8.66
C TYR A 17 -9.46 5.93 8.59
N ARG A 18 -8.57 5.67 7.64
CA ARG A 18 -7.27 6.35 7.57
C ARG A 18 -7.02 6.85 6.16
N TYR A 19 -6.86 8.16 6.03
CA TYR A 19 -6.55 8.82 4.77
C TYR A 19 -5.03 8.95 4.66
N SER A 20 -4.47 8.64 3.49
CA SER A 20 -3.09 8.97 3.16
C SER A 20 -3.07 9.94 1.98
N LEU A 21 -2.12 10.86 2.00
CA LEU A 21 -1.79 11.62 0.80
C LEU A 21 -0.72 10.84 0.05
N PRO A 22 -0.84 10.65 -1.28
CA PRO A 22 0.28 10.18 -2.08
C PRO A 22 1.36 11.26 -2.04
N ALA A 23 2.37 11.07 -1.20
CA ALA A 23 3.51 11.98 -1.15
C ALA A 23 4.59 11.45 -2.09
N PHE A 24 4.96 12.29 -3.06
CA PHE A 24 6.15 12.10 -3.89
C PHE A 24 7.38 12.33 -2.99
N TYR A 25 7.74 11.31 -2.23
CA TYR A 25 8.87 11.34 -1.30
C TYR A 25 10.12 10.79 -1.97
N GLY A 26 11.26 11.48 -1.83
CA GLY A 26 12.56 11.07 -2.35
C GLY A 26 13.41 10.35 -1.31
N HIS A 27 14.16 9.32 -1.69
CA HIS A 27 15.10 8.61 -0.80
C HIS A 27 16.36 9.41 -0.44
N LEU A 28 16.49 10.63 -1.00
CA LEU A 28 17.71 11.42 -0.96
C LEU A 28 17.76 12.26 0.32
N PRO A 29 18.95 12.45 0.91
CA PRO A 29 19.13 13.31 2.07
C PRO A 29 18.75 14.77 1.76
N PRO A 30 18.50 15.62 2.77
CA PRO A 30 18.27 17.05 2.56
C PRO A 30 19.38 17.66 1.70
N GLY A 31 19.02 18.29 0.58
CA GLY A 31 20.02 18.72 -0.39
C GLY A 31 19.45 19.26 -1.70
N LYS A 32 20.28 19.26 -2.74
CA LYS A 32 19.97 19.82 -4.06
C LYS A 32 19.13 18.84 -4.90
N HIS A 33 17.93 18.54 -4.41
CA HIS A 33 16.99 17.61 -5.04
C HIS A 33 15.67 18.33 -5.32
N THR A 34 15.74 19.34 -6.18
CA THR A 34 14.60 20.21 -6.53
C THR A 34 13.41 19.37 -7.02
N GLY A 35 12.26 19.49 -6.36
CA GLY A 35 11.03 18.78 -6.70
C GLY A 35 10.74 17.58 -5.81
N GLU A 36 11.72 17.06 -5.05
CA GLU A 36 11.50 15.99 -4.09
C GLU A 36 11.03 16.55 -2.73
N ILE A 37 10.13 15.83 -2.07
CA ILE A 37 9.74 16.10 -0.68
C ILE A 37 10.58 15.20 0.23
N THR A 38 10.94 15.64 1.45
CA THR A 38 11.64 14.80 2.43
C THR A 38 10.70 14.21 3.49
N ALA A 39 11.05 13.09 4.15
CA ALA A 39 10.19 12.44 5.14
C ALA A 39 10.03 13.32 6.38
N ASN A 40 11.09 14.05 6.73
CA ASN A 40 11.06 15.05 7.79
C ASN A 40 10.16 16.25 7.46
N MET A 41 9.93 16.57 6.18
CA MET A 41 8.94 17.59 5.79
C MET A 41 7.50 17.09 5.94
N LEU A 42 7.31 15.77 5.99
CA LEU A 42 6.00 15.11 6.07
C LEU A 42 5.63 14.67 7.50
N SER A 43 6.59 14.51 8.40
CA SER A 43 6.43 13.83 9.70
C SER A 43 5.37 14.45 10.61
N GLU A 44 5.11 15.75 10.48
CA GLU A 44 4.07 16.46 11.25
C GLU A 44 2.75 16.64 10.49
N LEU A 45 2.71 16.26 9.21
CA LEU A 45 1.57 16.50 8.32
C LEU A 45 0.78 15.23 7.98
N VAL A 46 1.44 14.07 7.97
CA VAL A 46 0.82 12.81 7.56
C VAL A 46 1.23 11.67 8.48
N ASN A 47 0.32 10.70 8.65
CA ASN A 47 0.63 9.46 9.36
C ASN A 47 1.05 8.33 8.43
N TYR A 48 0.76 8.45 7.14
CA TYR A 48 0.94 7.39 6.15
C TYR A 48 1.53 7.94 4.85
N CYS A 49 2.34 7.13 4.17
CA CYS A 49 2.87 7.44 2.85
C CYS A 49 2.89 6.19 1.97
N ILE A 50 2.34 6.30 0.76
CA ILE A 50 2.42 5.23 -0.26
C ILE A 50 3.81 5.26 -0.90
N VAL A 51 4.44 4.10 -1.03
CA VAL A 51 5.76 3.93 -1.67
C VAL A 51 5.76 2.74 -2.62
N GLY A 52 6.54 2.84 -3.70
CA GLY A 52 6.65 1.76 -4.67
C GLY A 52 5.39 1.50 -5.51
N HIS A 53 4.47 2.46 -5.60
CA HIS A 53 3.30 2.36 -6.47
C HIS A 53 3.73 2.07 -7.91
N SER A 54 2.98 1.22 -8.62
CA SER A 54 3.33 0.76 -9.97
C SER A 54 3.63 1.89 -10.96
N GLU A 55 2.86 2.98 -10.96
CA GLU A 55 3.11 4.19 -11.79
C GLU A 55 4.50 4.77 -11.54
N ARG A 56 4.97 4.78 -10.28
CA ARG A 56 6.29 5.29 -9.94
C ARG A 56 7.40 4.38 -10.44
N ARG A 57 7.19 3.07 -10.39
CA ARG A 57 8.13 2.08 -10.93
C ARG A 57 8.23 2.21 -12.46
N GLN A 58 7.10 2.43 -13.14
CA GLN A 58 7.04 2.49 -14.61
C GLN A 58 7.49 3.84 -15.18
N GLU A 59 7.02 4.95 -14.62
CA GLU A 59 7.26 6.30 -15.16
C GLU A 59 8.53 6.96 -14.62
N PHE A 60 8.94 6.60 -13.40
CA PHE A 60 10.07 7.22 -12.69
C PHE A 60 11.20 6.23 -12.37
N SER A 61 11.12 5.00 -12.92
CA SER A 61 12.13 3.96 -12.76
C SER A 61 12.50 3.66 -11.30
N GLU A 62 11.50 3.69 -10.41
CA GLU A 62 11.72 3.44 -9.00
C GLU A 62 12.03 1.95 -8.73
N THR A 63 13.27 1.66 -8.31
CA THR A 63 13.75 0.28 -8.07
C THR A 63 13.35 -0.24 -6.68
N SER A 64 13.45 -1.55 -6.48
CA SER A 64 13.21 -2.21 -5.19
C SER A 64 14.08 -1.63 -4.06
N GLU A 65 15.34 -1.29 -4.35
CA GLU A 65 16.25 -0.65 -3.39
C GLU A 65 15.81 0.76 -3.04
N VAL A 66 15.38 1.56 -4.02
CA VAL A 66 14.88 2.92 -3.78
C VAL A 66 13.64 2.86 -2.89
N VAL A 67 12.70 1.95 -3.16
CA VAL A 67 11.50 1.77 -2.33
C VAL A 67 11.90 1.39 -0.91
N ALA A 68 12.81 0.43 -0.74
CA ALA A 68 13.29 0.00 0.58
C ALA A 68 13.95 1.14 1.37
N GLN A 69 14.78 1.96 0.72
CA GLN A 69 15.36 3.15 1.33
C GLN A 69 14.30 4.15 1.78
N LYS A 70 13.29 4.44 0.95
CA LYS A 70 12.19 5.35 1.32
C LYS A 70 11.40 4.80 2.50
N THR A 71 11.06 3.53 2.48
CA THR A 71 10.34 2.84 3.56
C THR A 71 11.09 3.00 4.89
N ARG A 72 12.40 2.78 4.90
CA ARG A 72 13.25 2.96 6.08
C ARG A 72 13.22 4.40 6.60
N LEU A 73 13.40 5.38 5.72
CA LEU A 73 13.41 6.81 6.10
C LEU A 73 12.05 7.30 6.63
N LEU A 74 10.94 6.78 6.09
CA LEU A 74 9.60 7.06 6.60
C LEU A 74 9.43 6.51 8.02
N LEU A 75 9.88 5.27 8.28
CA LEU A 75 9.83 4.66 9.61
C LEU A 75 10.66 5.43 10.65
N GLU A 76 11.83 5.92 10.26
CA GLU A 76 12.68 6.81 11.09
C GLU A 76 11.98 8.13 11.40
N SER A 77 11.15 8.63 10.48
CA SER A 77 10.37 9.85 10.63
C SER A 77 8.99 9.61 11.26
N SER A 78 8.74 8.41 11.81
CA SER A 78 7.46 8.03 12.42
C SER A 78 6.24 8.10 11.49
N ILE A 79 6.46 7.98 10.18
CA ILE A 79 5.42 7.83 9.16
C ILE A 79 5.29 6.34 8.82
N THR A 80 4.07 5.81 8.84
CA THR A 80 3.80 4.41 8.49
C THR A 80 3.81 4.22 6.96
N PRO A 81 4.73 3.42 6.39
CA PRO A 81 4.76 3.17 4.96
C PRO A 81 3.63 2.24 4.52
N ILE A 82 3.03 2.54 3.37
CA ILE A 82 2.14 1.66 2.62
C ILE A 82 2.92 1.22 1.38
N VAL A 83 3.48 0.02 1.42
CA VAL A 83 4.43 -0.48 0.42
C VAL A 83 3.69 -1.29 -0.64
N CYS A 84 3.70 -0.79 -1.87
CA CYS A 84 3.10 -1.48 -3.01
C CYS A 84 4.07 -2.54 -3.57
N LEU A 85 3.54 -3.75 -3.71
CA LEU A 85 4.22 -4.95 -4.17
C LEU A 85 3.48 -5.54 -5.37
N ASP A 86 4.21 -6.16 -6.28
CA ASP A 86 3.64 -6.78 -7.46
C ASP A 86 4.33 -8.10 -7.84
N THR A 87 3.66 -8.87 -8.70
CA THR A 87 4.20 -10.08 -9.31
C THR A 87 4.62 -9.77 -10.74
N PRO A 88 5.76 -10.30 -11.22
CA PRO A 88 6.56 -11.39 -10.65
C PRO A 88 7.70 -10.96 -9.71
N TYR A 89 7.80 -9.68 -9.33
CA TYR A 89 8.97 -9.13 -8.62
C TYR A 89 8.92 -9.27 -7.09
N LEU A 90 7.93 -9.99 -6.56
CA LEU A 90 7.62 -10.05 -5.13
C LEU A 90 8.84 -10.43 -4.27
N ASP A 91 9.56 -11.49 -4.63
CA ASP A 91 10.73 -11.96 -3.87
C ASP A 91 11.85 -10.91 -3.84
N GLU A 92 12.12 -10.24 -4.97
CA GLU A 92 13.13 -9.18 -5.08
C GLU A 92 12.74 -7.97 -4.22
N GLN A 93 11.48 -7.55 -4.29
CA GLN A 93 10.97 -6.39 -3.58
C GLN A 93 11.04 -6.59 -2.06
N ILE A 94 10.58 -7.75 -1.56
CA ILE A 94 10.63 -8.06 -0.13
C ILE A 94 12.07 -8.24 0.32
N LYS A 95 12.92 -8.91 -0.47
CA LYS A 95 14.34 -9.05 -0.15
C LYS A 95 15.05 -7.70 -0.03
N ALA A 96 14.69 -6.73 -0.87
CA ALA A 96 15.23 -5.38 -0.78
C ALA A 96 14.84 -4.73 0.57
N LEU A 97 13.58 -4.86 1.02
CA LEU A 97 13.16 -4.34 2.34
C LEU A 97 14.05 -4.88 3.48
N PHE A 98 14.25 -6.20 3.53
CA PHE A 98 15.12 -6.81 4.54
C PHE A 98 16.59 -6.40 4.40
N SER A 99 17.09 -6.23 3.18
CA SER A 99 18.48 -5.81 2.94
C SER A 99 18.77 -4.38 3.41
N PHE A 100 17.74 -3.56 3.59
CA PHE A 100 17.82 -2.20 4.15
C PHE A 100 17.35 -2.12 5.61
N ASP A 101 17.27 -3.26 6.32
CA ASP A 101 16.85 -3.33 7.73
C ASP A 101 15.48 -2.67 7.99
N VAL A 102 14.56 -2.76 7.03
CA VAL A 102 13.20 -2.26 7.21
C VAL A 102 12.47 -3.12 8.24
N ASP A 103 11.95 -2.47 9.29
CA ASP A 103 11.03 -3.11 10.23
C ASP A 103 9.65 -3.28 9.58
N VAL A 104 9.48 -4.40 8.89
CA VAL A 104 8.25 -4.72 8.15
C VAL A 104 7.02 -4.80 9.04
N SER A 105 7.16 -4.98 10.36
CA SER A 105 6.04 -4.99 11.34
C SER A 105 5.36 -3.64 11.52
N ARG A 106 5.99 -2.57 11.02
CA ARG A 106 5.49 -1.19 11.08
C ARG A 106 5.00 -0.68 9.73
N CYS A 107 4.87 -1.55 8.73
CA CYS A 107 4.39 -1.23 7.39
C CYS A 107 2.93 -1.65 7.18
N PHE A 108 2.38 -1.26 6.05
CA PHE A 108 1.22 -1.91 5.42
C PHE A 108 1.69 -2.38 4.05
N PHE A 109 1.25 -3.54 3.60
CA PHE A 109 1.55 -4.02 2.26
C PHE A 109 0.33 -3.90 1.36
N VAL A 110 0.55 -3.59 0.09
CA VAL A 110 -0.50 -3.57 -0.92
C VAL A 110 -0.07 -4.47 -2.06
N TYR A 111 -0.86 -5.49 -2.37
CA TYR A 111 -0.69 -6.24 -3.60
C TYR A 111 -1.38 -5.51 -4.75
N GLU A 112 -0.58 -5.06 -5.72
CA GLU A 112 -1.02 -4.35 -6.92
C GLU A 112 -0.75 -5.20 -8.18
N PRO A 113 -1.72 -6.00 -8.63
CA PRO A 113 -1.57 -6.72 -9.89
C PRO A 113 -1.56 -5.72 -11.06
N ILE A 114 -0.40 -5.50 -11.69
CA ILE A 114 -0.24 -4.58 -12.84
C ILE A 114 -1.31 -4.82 -13.93
N SER A 115 -1.72 -6.07 -14.14
CA SER A 115 -2.74 -6.46 -15.11
C SER A 115 -4.14 -5.89 -14.84
N ALA A 116 -4.44 -5.44 -13.62
CA ALA A 116 -5.74 -4.93 -13.20
C ALA A 116 -5.77 -3.42 -12.92
N ILE A 117 -4.66 -2.70 -13.11
CA ILE A 117 -4.57 -1.27 -12.82
C ILE A 117 -5.16 -0.47 -13.97
N GLY A 118 -6.15 0.38 -13.68
CA GLY A 118 -6.77 1.28 -14.67
C GLY A 118 -7.60 0.60 -15.76
N THR A 119 -7.76 -0.72 -15.72
CA THR A 119 -8.49 -1.49 -16.76
C THR A 119 -9.98 -1.66 -16.49
N GLY A 120 -10.43 -1.32 -15.27
CA GLY A 120 -11.80 -1.59 -14.81
C GLY A 120 -12.09 -3.08 -14.57
N LYS A 121 -11.07 -3.95 -14.71
CA LYS A 121 -11.19 -5.39 -14.52
C LYS A 121 -10.33 -5.83 -13.35
N SER A 122 -10.96 -6.26 -12.27
CA SER A 122 -10.26 -6.86 -11.14
C SER A 122 -9.79 -8.27 -11.49
N ILE A 123 -8.73 -8.72 -10.81
CA ILE A 123 -8.41 -10.16 -10.80
C ILE A 123 -9.41 -10.90 -9.92
N ASP A 124 -9.40 -12.23 -10.00
CA ASP A 124 -10.18 -13.08 -9.11
C ASP A 124 -9.68 -12.96 -7.64
N PRO A 125 -10.59 -12.83 -6.64
CA PRO A 125 -10.20 -12.70 -5.23
C PRO A 125 -9.36 -13.86 -4.69
N VAL A 126 -9.61 -15.11 -5.12
CA VAL A 126 -8.80 -16.26 -4.68
C VAL A 126 -7.37 -16.13 -5.18
N SER A 127 -7.19 -15.65 -6.41
CA SER A 127 -5.87 -15.37 -6.98
C SER A 127 -5.16 -14.25 -6.22
N ALA A 128 -5.86 -13.17 -5.88
CA ALA A 128 -5.31 -12.09 -5.04
C ALA A 128 -4.89 -12.60 -3.65
N ASN A 129 -5.73 -13.44 -3.04
CA ASN A 129 -5.47 -14.04 -1.73
C ASN A 129 -4.26 -14.97 -1.74
N HIS A 130 -4.03 -15.70 -2.83
CA HIS A 130 -2.84 -16.53 -2.99
C HIS A 130 -1.56 -15.69 -2.90
N THR A 131 -1.49 -14.57 -3.60
CA THR A 131 -0.34 -13.67 -3.53
C THR A 131 -0.25 -12.96 -2.18
N ALA A 132 -1.38 -12.56 -1.59
CA ALA A 132 -1.40 -12.00 -0.24
C ALA A 132 -0.87 -12.98 0.80
N ASN A 133 -1.18 -14.27 0.68
CA ASN A 133 -0.62 -15.32 1.54
C ASN A 133 0.91 -15.44 1.37
N GLN A 134 1.42 -15.35 0.14
CA GLN A 134 2.88 -15.32 -0.10
C GLN A 134 3.54 -14.11 0.56
N ILE A 135 2.94 -12.92 0.46
CA ILE A 135 3.41 -11.72 1.16
C ILE A 135 3.43 -11.98 2.68
N ALA A 136 2.34 -12.50 3.23
CA ALA A 136 2.23 -12.80 4.65
C ALA A 136 3.31 -13.79 5.11
N PHE A 137 3.53 -14.87 4.36
CA PHE A 137 4.58 -15.84 4.64
C PHE A 137 5.98 -15.21 4.62
N LEU A 138 6.30 -14.42 3.60
CA LEU A 138 7.61 -13.79 3.43
C LEU A 138 7.87 -12.67 4.45
N THR A 139 6.82 -12.12 5.05
CA THR A 139 6.88 -11.03 6.04
C THR A 139 6.52 -11.48 7.45
N ASP A 140 6.49 -12.79 7.70
CA ASP A 140 6.15 -13.42 9.00
C ASP A 140 4.80 -12.94 9.60
N ASN A 141 3.80 -12.73 8.74
CA ASN A 141 2.46 -12.24 9.08
C ASN A 141 2.50 -10.93 9.89
N ALA A 142 3.53 -10.11 9.70
CA ALA A 142 3.80 -9.01 10.60
C ALA A 142 2.77 -7.88 10.52
N THR A 143 2.10 -7.70 9.36
CA THR A 143 1.24 -6.52 9.10
C THR A 143 0.05 -6.79 8.19
N PRO A 144 -0.94 -5.88 8.17
CA PRO A 144 -2.07 -5.98 7.27
C PRO A 144 -1.69 -5.88 5.80
N ILE A 145 -2.38 -6.66 4.96
CA ILE A 145 -2.17 -6.72 3.51
C ILE A 145 -3.43 -6.26 2.79
N LEU A 146 -3.28 -5.31 1.86
CA LEU A 146 -4.38 -4.72 1.09
C LEU A 146 -4.35 -5.21 -0.34
N TYR A 147 -5.53 -5.23 -0.95
CA TYR A 147 -5.64 -5.37 -2.40
C TYR A 147 -5.72 -3.99 -3.07
N GLY A 148 -4.85 -3.72 -4.05
CA GLY A 148 -4.75 -2.41 -4.74
C GLY A 148 -5.09 -2.43 -6.23
N GLY A 149 -5.89 -3.39 -6.69
CA GLY A 149 -6.34 -3.43 -8.10
C GLY A 149 -7.60 -2.60 -8.39
N SER A 150 -8.36 -2.99 -9.41
CA SER A 150 -9.64 -2.34 -9.78
C SER A 150 -10.74 -2.60 -8.75
N VAL A 151 -10.77 -1.82 -7.67
CA VAL A 151 -11.76 -1.92 -6.59
C VAL A 151 -12.95 -0.99 -6.82
N SER A 152 -14.16 -1.50 -6.57
CA SER A 152 -15.43 -0.76 -6.56
C SER A 152 -16.31 -1.22 -5.39
N SER A 153 -17.45 -0.55 -5.17
CA SER A 153 -18.40 -0.93 -4.11
C SER A 153 -18.97 -2.33 -4.30
N ASP A 154 -18.99 -2.83 -5.53
CA ASP A 154 -19.60 -4.11 -5.88
C ASP A 154 -18.66 -5.29 -5.60
N ASN A 155 -17.34 -5.07 -5.61
CA ASN A 155 -16.35 -6.12 -5.45
C ASN A 155 -15.48 -6.00 -4.19
N ALA A 156 -15.40 -4.85 -3.52
CA ALA A 156 -14.49 -4.68 -2.38
C ALA A 156 -14.70 -5.74 -1.30
N ALA A 157 -15.97 -6.08 -1.01
CA ALA A 157 -16.31 -7.10 -0.03
C ALA A 157 -15.89 -8.53 -0.43
N SER A 158 -15.73 -8.85 -1.73
CA SER A 158 -15.26 -10.18 -2.12
C SER A 158 -13.76 -10.35 -1.84
N PHE A 159 -12.96 -9.30 -1.99
CA PHE A 159 -11.53 -9.33 -1.63
C PHE A 159 -11.33 -9.43 -0.12
N VAL A 160 -12.01 -8.61 0.67
CA VAL A 160 -11.84 -8.58 2.14
C VAL A 160 -12.44 -9.81 2.85
N ARG A 161 -13.24 -10.64 2.14
CA ARG A 161 -13.67 -11.95 2.65
C ARG A 161 -12.58 -13.01 2.62
N GLU A 162 -11.55 -12.80 1.82
CA GLU A 162 -10.41 -13.72 1.75
C GLU A 162 -9.52 -13.59 3.00
N ASN A 163 -8.90 -14.70 3.40
CA ASN A 163 -8.25 -14.80 4.71
C ASN A 163 -7.00 -13.93 4.88
N CYS A 164 -6.30 -13.61 3.79
CA CYS A 164 -5.04 -12.87 3.81
C CYS A 164 -5.18 -11.43 3.28
N ILE A 165 -6.40 -10.95 3.03
CA ILE A 165 -6.66 -9.59 2.55
C ILE A 165 -7.43 -8.83 3.62
N ASP A 166 -6.76 -7.90 4.28
CA ASP A 166 -7.29 -7.12 5.38
C ASP A 166 -8.02 -5.86 4.91
N GLY A 167 -7.91 -5.51 3.63
CA GLY A 167 -8.41 -4.23 3.15
C GLY A 167 -8.17 -3.98 1.67
N VAL A 168 -8.43 -2.73 1.26
CA VAL A 168 -8.30 -2.29 -0.13
C VAL A 168 -7.63 -0.92 -0.23
N LEU A 169 -6.82 -0.73 -1.26
CA LEU A 169 -6.35 0.57 -1.74
C LEU A 169 -7.13 0.91 -3.01
N VAL A 170 -7.80 2.06 -3.03
CA VAL A 170 -8.74 2.46 -4.08
C VAL A 170 -8.17 3.63 -4.88
N GLY A 171 -8.09 3.45 -6.20
CA GLY A 171 -7.69 4.46 -7.17
C GLY A 171 -8.85 5.38 -7.57
N THR A 172 -9.32 5.28 -8.81
CA THR A 172 -10.29 6.20 -9.45
C THR A 172 -11.56 6.42 -8.64
N ASP A 173 -12.18 5.36 -8.13
CA ASP A 173 -13.44 5.45 -7.37
C ASP A 173 -13.28 6.19 -6.03
N SER A 174 -12.04 6.43 -5.57
CA SER A 174 -11.78 7.26 -4.39
C SER A 174 -11.91 8.76 -4.65
N LEU A 175 -11.97 9.19 -5.92
CA LEU A 175 -12.12 10.59 -6.31
C LEU A 175 -13.56 11.09 -6.21
N GLU A 176 -14.54 10.18 -6.27
CA GLU A 176 -15.96 10.49 -6.16
C GLU A 176 -16.48 10.12 -4.77
N PRO A 177 -16.89 11.10 -3.92
CA PRO A 177 -17.25 10.85 -2.53
C PRO A 177 -18.33 9.78 -2.32
N THR A 178 -19.32 9.73 -3.22
CA THR A 178 -20.42 8.75 -3.15
C THR A 178 -19.95 7.33 -3.47
N LEU A 179 -19.06 7.17 -4.45
CA LEU A 179 -18.46 5.87 -4.80
C LEU A 179 -17.57 5.39 -3.65
N PHE A 180 -16.70 6.26 -3.13
CA PHE A 180 -15.80 5.91 -2.03
C PHE A 180 -16.56 5.57 -0.74
N ALA A 181 -17.61 6.33 -0.40
CA ALA A 181 -18.49 6.00 0.72
C ALA A 181 -19.21 4.66 0.51
N GLY A 182 -19.61 4.35 -0.72
CA GLY A 182 -20.18 3.06 -1.09
C GLY A 182 -19.21 1.90 -0.83
N ILE A 183 -17.93 2.05 -1.21
CA ILE A 183 -16.88 1.07 -0.91
C ILE A 183 -16.73 0.89 0.60
N ILE A 184 -16.61 1.97 1.36
CA ILE A 184 -16.49 1.91 2.83
C ILE A 184 -17.68 1.17 3.45
N THR A 185 -18.90 1.46 2.99
CA THR A 185 -20.12 0.84 3.50
C THR A 185 -20.17 -0.65 3.16
N SER A 186 -19.68 -1.05 1.99
CA SER A 186 -19.62 -2.47 1.58
C SER A 186 -18.70 -3.33 2.47
N LEU A 187 -17.76 -2.68 3.18
CA LEU A 187 -16.76 -3.32 4.06
C LEU A 187 -17.11 -3.25 5.54
N SER A 188 -18.23 -2.60 5.90
CA SER A 188 -18.68 -2.33 7.27
C SER A 188 -19.49 -3.47 7.87
#